data_AF-A0A8D0FD89-F1
#
_entry.id   AF-A0A8D0FD89-F1
#
_cell.length_a   1.000
_cell.length_b   1.000
_cell.length_c   1.000
_cell.angle_alpha   90.00
_cell.angle_beta   90.00
_cell.angle_gamma   90.00
#
_symmetry.space_group_name_H-M   'P 1'
#
loop_
_entity.id
_entity.type
_entity.pdbx_description
1 polymer ?
#
loop_
_entity_poly.entity_id
_entity_poly.type
_entity_poly.pdbx_seq_one_letter_code
_entity_poly.pdbx_strand_id
1 'polypeptide(L)'
;MDTDLLRQQRRYNSPRVLLSDNTPLEPPHRGEYSVCDSESLWVTDKSSAIDIRGHQVTVLGEIKTGNSPVKQYFYETRCKEAKPVKNGCRGIDDKHWNSQCKTSQTYVRALTSENNKLVGWRWIRIDTSCVCALSRKIGRT
;
A
#
# COMPACT_ATOMS: atom_id res chain seq x y z
N MET A 1 -3.11 15.67 -24.19
CA MET A 1 -2.17 15.12 -23.20
C MET A 1 -2.53 15.75 -21.87
N ASP A 2 -3.07 14.96 -20.94
CA ASP A 2 -3.78 15.43 -19.75
C ASP A 2 -2.82 15.98 -18.69
N THR A 3 -2.84 17.31 -18.52
CA THR A 3 -1.97 18.06 -17.62
C THR A 3 -2.26 17.80 -16.15
N ASP A 4 -3.46 17.31 -15.80
CA ASP A 4 -3.82 17.01 -14.41
C ASP A 4 -3.14 15.73 -13.91
N LEU A 5 -3.00 14.70 -14.76
CA LEU A 5 -2.21 13.49 -14.45
C LEU A 5 -0.74 13.82 -14.13
N LEU A 6 -0.13 14.75 -14.88
CA LEU A 6 1.25 15.20 -14.66
C LEU A 6 1.40 16.04 -13.39
N ARG A 7 0.37 16.81 -13.01
CA ARG A 7 0.35 17.60 -11.76
C ARG A 7 0.19 16.69 -10.55
N GLN A 8 -0.62 15.63 -10.67
CA GLN A 8 -0.82 14.61 -9.65
C GLN A 8 0.44 13.74 -9.46
N GLN A 9 1.16 13.44 -10.56
CA GLN A 9 2.49 12.78 -10.51
C GLN A 9 3.52 13.50 -9.64
N ARG A 10 3.50 14.84 -9.54
CA ARG A 10 4.41 15.58 -8.65
C ARG A 10 4.10 15.43 -7.16
N ARG A 11 2.91 14.94 -6.79
CA ARG A 11 2.52 14.74 -5.38
C ARG A 11 2.75 13.32 -4.88
N TYR A 12 2.93 12.35 -5.78
CA TYR A 12 3.30 10.98 -5.41
C TYR A 12 4.80 10.91 -5.16
N ASN A 13 5.25 11.45 -4.02
CA ASN A 13 6.56 11.09 -3.52
C ASN A 13 6.51 9.61 -3.13
N SER A 14 7.37 8.80 -3.75
CA SER A 14 7.51 7.40 -3.36
C SER A 14 7.76 7.37 -1.86
N PRO A 15 7.03 6.55 -1.08
CA PRO A 15 7.28 6.44 0.35
C PRO A 15 8.77 6.20 0.56
N ARG A 16 9.42 7.03 1.39
CA ARG A 16 10.80 6.76 1.79
C ARG A 16 10.77 5.49 2.64
N VAL A 17 11.09 4.37 2.02
CA VAL A 17 11.29 3.10 2.72
C VAL A 17 12.69 3.15 3.30
N LEU A 18 12.80 3.18 4.62
CA LEU A 18 14.07 2.90 5.27
C LEU A 18 14.35 1.41 5.08
N LEU A 19 15.35 1.06 4.26
CA LEU A 19 15.89 -0.29 4.25
C LEU A 19 16.59 -0.51 5.60
N SER A 20 15.87 -1.11 6.52
CA SER A 20 16.40 -1.64 7.77
C SER A 20 16.21 -3.14 7.72
N ASP A 21 17.30 -3.90 7.92
CA ASP A 21 17.22 -5.36 8.11
C ASP A 21 16.51 -5.73 9.41
N ASN A 22 16.32 -4.75 10.29
CA ASN A 22 15.42 -4.86 11.43
C ASN A 22 14.01 -4.48 10.96
N THR A 23 13.05 -5.41 11.10
CA THR A 23 11.63 -5.05 11.24
C THR A 23 11.52 -3.84 12.16
N PRO A 24 10.56 -2.91 11.99
CA PRO A 24 10.31 -1.87 12.98
C PRO A 24 10.04 -2.54 14.33
N LEU A 25 11.11 -2.66 15.11
CA LEU A 25 11.19 -3.45 16.35
C LEU A 25 10.90 -2.58 17.55
N GLU A 26 10.66 -1.27 17.37
CA GLU A 26 10.02 -0.51 18.42
C GLU A 26 8.55 -0.86 18.41
N PRO A 27 8.04 -1.65 19.39
CA PRO A 27 6.64 -1.59 19.69
C PRO A 27 6.28 -0.11 19.89
N PRO A 28 5.07 0.32 19.49
CA PRO A 28 4.58 1.65 19.83
C PRO A 28 4.92 1.93 21.30
N HIS A 29 5.48 3.12 21.59
CA HIS A 29 6.01 3.47 22.91
C HIS A 29 5.06 2.98 24.00
N ARG A 30 5.58 2.38 25.08
CA ARG A 30 4.76 1.71 26.12
C ARG A 30 3.47 2.49 26.42
N GLY A 31 2.32 1.91 26.07
CA GLY A 31 0.99 2.51 26.27
C GLY A 31 0.29 3.00 24.99
N GLU A 32 0.98 3.04 23.86
CA GLU A 32 0.38 3.34 22.56
C GLU A 32 -0.12 2.05 21.88
N TYR A 33 -1.34 2.09 21.37
CA TYR A 33 -1.96 0.96 20.68
C TYR A 33 -2.51 1.42 19.34
N SER A 34 -2.22 0.66 18.29
CA SER A 34 -2.82 0.88 16.97
C SER A 34 -4.33 0.60 17.01
N VAL A 35 -5.08 1.39 16.24
CA VAL A 35 -6.52 1.21 16.01
C VAL A 35 -6.78 -0.03 15.14
N CYS A 36 -5.86 -0.31 14.22
CA CYS A 36 -5.85 -1.46 13.32
C CYS A 36 -4.47 -2.11 13.32
N ASP A 37 -4.40 -3.42 13.49
CA ASP A 37 -3.13 -4.13 13.39
C ASP A 37 -2.75 -4.33 11.92
N SER A 38 -1.52 -3.99 11.57
CA SER A 38 -0.96 -4.14 10.24
C SER A 38 0.21 -5.12 10.22
N GLU A 39 0.47 -5.68 9.05
CA GLU A 39 1.68 -6.44 8.77
C GLU A 39 2.36 -5.90 7.52
N SER A 40 3.69 -5.88 7.55
CA SER A 40 4.52 -5.34 6.49
C SER A 40 5.55 -6.38 6.08
N LEU A 41 5.72 -6.57 4.77
CA LEU A 41 6.66 -7.54 4.21
C LEU A 41 7.28 -7.08 2.90
N TRP A 42 8.47 -7.60 2.62
CA TRP A 42 9.11 -7.46 1.31
C TRP A 42 8.53 -8.49 0.34
N VAL A 43 7.75 -8.02 -0.63
CA VAL A 43 7.14 -8.82 -1.69
C VAL A 43 8.16 -8.96 -2.83
N THR A 44 8.64 -10.19 -3.06
CA THR A 44 9.70 -10.51 -4.02
C THR A 44 9.18 -11.17 -5.31
N ASP A 45 7.94 -11.62 -5.30
CA ASP A 45 7.29 -12.41 -6.36
C ASP A 45 6.11 -11.68 -7.03
N LYS A 46 6.04 -10.35 -6.88
CA LYS A 46 4.98 -9.54 -7.50
C LYS A 46 5.08 -9.59 -9.02
N SER A 47 4.13 -10.25 -9.67
CA SER A 47 4.09 -10.45 -11.13
C SER A 47 3.16 -9.49 -11.87
N SER A 48 2.19 -8.88 -11.17
CA SER A 48 1.24 -7.95 -11.77
C SER A 48 0.87 -6.81 -10.82
N ALA A 49 0.46 -5.68 -11.39
CA ALA A 49 -0.04 -4.54 -10.65
C ALA A 49 -0.99 -3.70 -11.52
N ILE A 50 -1.67 -2.74 -10.90
CA ILE A 50 -2.50 -1.75 -11.59
C ILE A 50 -1.70 -0.45 -11.69
N ASP A 51 -1.58 0.10 -12.90
CA ASP A 51 -0.91 1.38 -13.13
C ASP A 51 -1.78 2.58 -12.71
N ILE A 52 -1.21 3.79 -12.73
CA ILE A 52 -1.92 5.03 -12.41
C ILE A 52 -3.12 5.34 -13.34
N ARG A 53 -3.17 4.74 -14.52
CA ARG A 53 -4.29 4.87 -15.48
C ARG A 53 -5.34 3.77 -15.29
N GLY A 54 -5.14 2.85 -14.33
CA GLY A 54 -6.04 1.75 -14.07
C GLY A 54 -5.80 0.51 -14.94
N HIS A 55 -4.74 0.48 -15.75
CA HIS A 55 -4.44 -0.69 -16.58
C HIS A 55 -3.67 -1.74 -15.79
N GLN A 56 -3.99 -3.01 -16.03
CA GLN A 56 -3.21 -4.13 -15.51
C GLN A 56 -1.89 -4.24 -16.28
N VAL A 57 -0.77 -4.26 -15.55
CA VAL A 57 0.58 -4.34 -16.10
C VAL A 57 1.36 -5.48 -15.44
N THR A 58 2.27 -6.09 -16.18
CA THR A 58 3.17 -7.13 -15.69
C THR A 58 4.38 -6.47 -15.02
N VAL A 59 4.67 -6.83 -13.78
CA VAL A 59 5.84 -6.32 -13.05
C VAL A 59 7.04 -7.21 -13.37
N LEU A 60 8.17 -6.60 -13.73
CA LEU A 60 9.39 -7.35 -13.99
C LEU A 60 10.11 -7.62 -12.67
N GLY A 61 10.53 -8.86 -12.44
CA GLY A 61 11.24 -9.25 -11.22
C GLY A 61 12.68 -8.74 -11.15
N GLU A 62 13.26 -8.35 -12.29
CA GLU A 62 14.65 -7.89 -12.38
C GLU A 62 14.79 -6.68 -13.29
N ILE A 63 15.62 -5.74 -12.85
CA ILE A 63 16.03 -4.54 -13.59
C ILE A 63 17.42 -4.82 -14.13
N LYS A 64 17.55 -4.96 -15.45
CA LYS A 64 18.83 -5.15 -16.12
C LYS A 64 19.67 -3.87 -15.98
N THR A 65 20.61 -3.89 -15.05
CA THR A 65 21.66 -2.86 -14.92
C THR A 65 22.90 -3.38 -15.64
N GLY A 66 23.70 -2.51 -16.27
CA GLY A 66 24.77 -2.91 -17.20
C GLY A 66 25.70 -4.03 -16.72
N ASN A 67 26.03 -4.06 -15.43
CA ASN A 67 26.93 -5.06 -14.86
C ASN A 67 26.21 -6.26 -14.20
N SER A 68 24.97 -6.09 -13.74
CA SER A 68 24.20 -7.16 -13.10
C SER A 68 22.70 -6.85 -13.05
N PRO A 69 21.83 -7.86 -13.16
CA PRO A 69 20.41 -7.68 -12.90
C PRO A 69 20.18 -7.41 -11.41
N VAL A 70 19.38 -6.38 -11.11
CA VAL A 70 18.97 -6.03 -9.74
C VAL A 70 17.54 -6.52 -9.53
N LYS A 71 17.30 -7.29 -8.46
CA LYS A 71 15.95 -7.75 -8.12
C LYS A 71 15.06 -6.58 -7.74
N GLN A 72 13.83 -6.61 -8.24
CA GLN A 72 12.80 -5.64 -7.91
C GLN A 72 11.84 -6.26 -6.90
N TYR A 73 11.67 -5.58 -5.76
CA TYR A 73 10.79 -6.00 -4.68
C TYR A 73 10.08 -4.77 -4.11
N PHE A 74 8.99 -5.01 -3.38
CA PHE A 74 8.14 -3.95 -2.84
C PHE A 74 7.93 -4.16 -1.36
N TYR A 75 8.03 -3.09 -0.57
CA TYR A 75 7.63 -3.14 0.83
C TYR A 75 6.13 -2.85 0.93
N GLU A 76 5.33 -3.91 1.07
CA GLU A 76 3.88 -3.78 1.15
C GLU A 76 3.40 -3.92 2.58
N THR A 77 2.41 -3.12 2.96
CA THR A 77 1.78 -3.15 4.28
C THR A 77 0.27 -3.27 4.15
N ARG A 78 -0.31 -4.29 4.80
CA ARG A 78 -1.74 -4.58 4.77
C ARG A 78 -2.33 -4.72 6.17
N CYS A 79 -3.64 -4.64 6.27
CA CYS A 79 -4.35 -4.97 7.50
C CYS A 79 -4.22 -6.47 7.80
N LYS A 80 -3.94 -6.84 9.06
CA LYS A 80 -4.01 -8.24 9.50
C LYS A 80 -5.44 -8.77 9.45
N GLU A 81 -6.38 -7.93 9.84
CA GLU A 81 -7.81 -8.25 9.83
C GLU A 81 -8.66 -6.99 9.63
N ALA A 82 -9.88 -7.17 9.12
CA ALA A 82 -10.81 -6.07 8.89
C ALA A 82 -11.45 -5.53 10.19
N LYS A 83 -11.52 -6.35 11.25
CA LYS A 83 -12.17 -6.03 12.53
C LYS A 83 -11.36 -6.60 13.70
N PRO A 84 -10.38 -5.85 14.23
CA PRO A 84 -9.56 -6.30 15.36
C PRO A 84 -10.31 -6.46 16.68
N VAL A 85 -11.53 -5.91 16.77
CA VAL A 85 -12.47 -6.17 17.87
C VAL A 85 -13.86 -6.46 17.29
N LYS A 86 -14.74 -7.04 18.12
CA LYS A 86 -16.10 -7.48 17.72
C LYS A 86 -16.87 -6.45 16.87
N ASN A 87 -16.75 -5.17 17.23
CA ASN A 87 -17.53 -4.08 16.62
C ASN A 87 -16.73 -3.22 15.61
N GLY A 88 -15.54 -3.66 15.19
CA GLY A 88 -14.74 -3.00 14.18
C GLY A 88 -13.31 -2.71 14.63
N CYS A 89 -12.88 -1.46 14.50
CA CYS A 89 -11.54 -1.03 14.90
C CYS A 89 -11.44 -0.79 16.41
N ARG A 90 -10.24 -0.90 16.97
CA ARG A 90 -9.98 -0.71 18.41
C ARG A 90 -10.19 0.75 18.82
N GLY A 91 -10.89 0.96 19.94
CA GLY A 91 -11.09 2.30 20.54
C GLY A 91 -12.12 3.19 19.84
N ILE A 92 -12.83 2.70 18.82
CA ILE A 92 -13.92 3.44 18.18
C ILE A 92 -15.20 3.32 19.01
N ASP A 93 -15.91 4.43 19.18
CA ASP A 93 -17.26 4.46 19.74
C ASP A 93 -18.25 3.73 18.84
N ASP A 94 -18.42 2.45 19.14
CA ASP A 94 -19.29 1.53 18.42
C ASP A 94 -20.78 1.81 18.62
N LYS A 95 -21.18 2.72 19.51
CA LYS A 95 -22.59 3.12 19.63
C LYS A 95 -23.02 3.98 18.44
N HIS A 96 -22.13 4.87 17.98
CA HIS A 96 -22.45 5.85 16.95
C HIS A 96 -21.78 5.55 15.59
N TRP A 97 -20.75 4.70 15.56
CA TRP A 97 -19.97 4.43 14.35
C TRP A 97 -19.89 2.95 14.01
N ASN A 98 -20.03 2.65 12.72
CA ASN A 98 -19.49 1.43 12.14
C ASN A 98 -18.05 1.70 11.75
N SER A 99 -17.14 0.76 12.04
CA SER A 99 -15.73 0.91 11.73
C SER A 99 -15.14 -0.36 11.10
N GLN A 100 -14.19 -0.18 10.18
CA GLN A 100 -13.51 -1.27 9.49
C GLN A 100 -12.09 -0.89 9.12
N CYS A 101 -11.14 -1.76 9.43
CA CYS A 101 -9.76 -1.65 8.98
C CYS A 101 -9.67 -1.97 7.48
N LYS A 102 -9.08 -1.06 6.71
CA LYS A 102 -8.91 -1.17 5.27
C LYS A 102 -7.47 -0.89 4.88
N THR A 103 -6.94 -1.72 3.99
CA THR A 103 -5.63 -1.48 3.40
C THR A 103 -5.70 -0.27 2.48
N SER A 104 -4.82 0.69 2.68
CA SER A 104 -4.67 1.83 1.80
C SER A 104 -3.56 1.57 0.78
N GLN A 105 -3.70 2.18 -0.39
CA GLN A 105 -2.77 2.00 -1.50
C GLN A 105 -2.05 3.31 -1.82
N THR A 106 -0.82 3.19 -2.28
CA THR A 106 -0.03 4.30 -2.83
C THR A 106 0.57 3.93 -4.16
N TYR A 107 1.09 4.92 -4.87
CA TYR A 107 1.82 4.70 -6.12
C TYR A 107 3.32 4.68 -5.88
N VAL A 108 3.98 3.67 -6.44
CA VAL A 108 5.44 3.55 -6.47
C VAL A 108 5.93 3.38 -7.89
N ARG A 109 7.20 3.74 -8.11
CA ARG A 109 7.83 3.57 -9.42
C ARG A 109 8.29 2.13 -9.59
N ALA A 110 7.88 1.50 -10.68
CA ALA A 110 8.21 0.11 -10.98
C ALA A 110 8.57 -0.07 -12.46
N LEU A 111 9.51 -0.95 -12.75
CA LEU A 111 9.75 -1.41 -14.11
C LEU A 111 8.67 -2.44 -14.47
N THR A 112 7.90 -2.15 -15.51
CA THR A 112 6.78 -3.00 -15.92
C THR A 112 6.76 -3.22 -17.43
N SER A 113 6.07 -4.27 -17.84
CA SER A 113 5.78 -4.61 -19.23
C SER A 113 4.27 -4.56 -19.45
N GLU A 114 3.86 -4.01 -20.59
CA GLU A 114 2.48 -3.98 -21.05
C GLU A 114 2.40 -4.72 -22.38
N ASN A 115 1.47 -5.68 -22.48
CA ASN A 115 1.28 -6.55 -23.65
C ASN A 115 2.58 -7.23 -24.14
N ASN A 116 3.50 -7.56 -23.23
CA ASN A 116 4.80 -8.17 -23.50
C ASN A 116 5.70 -7.40 -24.50
N LYS A 117 5.41 -6.13 -24.78
CA LYS A 117 6.11 -5.34 -25.80
C LYS A 117 6.64 -4.01 -25.28
N LEU A 118 5.92 -3.37 -24.37
CA LEU A 118 6.26 -2.03 -23.89
C LEU A 118 6.81 -2.09 -22.47
N VAL A 119 8.11 -2.33 -22.39
CA VAL A 119 8.87 -2.23 -21.13
C VAL A 119 9.14 -0.78 -20.81
N GLY A 120 8.80 -0.36 -19.60
CA GLY A 120 9.06 1.00 -19.16
C GLY A 120 8.70 1.21 -17.70
N TRP A 121 9.21 2.31 -17.16
CA TRP A 121 8.88 2.71 -15.80
C TRP A 121 7.43 3.22 -15.76
N ARG A 122 6.62 2.65 -14.87
CA ARG A 122 5.25 3.08 -14.60
C ARG A 122 5.06 3.33 -13.10
N TRP A 123 4.03 4.11 -12.78
CA TRP A 123 3.55 4.25 -11.40
C TRP A 123 2.51 3.16 -11.18
N ILE A 124 2.76 2.27 -10.23
CA ILE A 124 1.87 1.14 -9.90
C ILE A 124 1.33 1.26 -8.48
N ARG A 125 0.13 0.74 -8.25
CA ARG A 125 -0.46 0.65 -6.91
C ARG A 125 0.16 -0.48 -6.10
N ILE A 126 0.57 -0.18 -4.88
CA ILE A 126 0.94 -1.16 -3.86
C ILE A 126 0.21 -0.85 -2.54
N ASP A 127 0.04 -1.87 -1.72
CA ASP A 127 -0.53 -1.74 -0.39
C ASP A 127 0.50 -1.09 0.56
N THR A 128 0.14 0.01 1.24
CA THR A 128 1.12 0.82 1.98
C THR A 128 0.81 1.03 3.46
N SER A 129 -0.43 0.84 3.90
CA SER A 129 -0.80 0.98 5.31
C SER A 129 -2.16 0.35 5.60
N CYS A 130 -2.49 0.20 6.88
CA CYS A 130 -3.82 -0.15 7.33
C CYS A 130 -4.46 1.04 8.06
N VAL A 131 -5.66 1.46 7.63
CA VAL A 131 -6.37 2.60 8.21
C VAL A 131 -7.77 2.20 8.64
N CYS A 132 -8.29 2.81 9.70
CA CYS A 132 -9.67 2.61 10.12
C CYS A 132 -10.62 3.57 9.38
N ALA A 133 -11.56 3.00 8.61
CA ALA A 133 -12.62 3.76 7.97
C ALA A 133 -13.87 3.77 8.86
N LEU A 134 -14.46 4.95 9.04
CA LEU A 134 -15.67 5.16 9.84
C LEU A 134 -16.88 5.44 8.95
N SER A 135 -18.04 4.96 9.37
CA SER A 135 -19.34 5.37 8.81
C SER A 135 -20.35 5.53 9.93
N ARG A 136 -21.14 6.60 9.89
CA ARG A 136 -22.12 6.90 10.95
C ARG A 136 -23.23 5.87 10.94
N LYS A 137 -23.58 5.32 12.11
CA LYS A 137 -24.80 4.53 12.26
C LYS A 137 -25.98 5.47 12.12
N ILE A 138 -26.82 5.25 11.12
CA ILE A 138 -28.10 5.94 11.02
C ILE A 138 -28.97 5.33 12.11
N GLY A 139 -29.35 6.11 13.11
CA GLY A 139 -30.33 5.69 14.10
C GLY A 139 -31.61 5.31 13.36
N ARG A 140 -32.09 4.08 13.53
CA ARG A 140 -33.50 3.81 13.29
C ARG A 140 -34.25 4.61 14.36
N THR A 141 -34.83 5.74 13.96
CA THR A 141 -36.00 6.30 14.64
C THR A 141 -37.09 5.25 14.66
#